data_AF-W1P915-F1
#
_entry.id   AF-W1P915-F1
#
_cell.length_a   1.000
_cell.length_b   1.000
_cell.length_c   1.000
_cell.angle_alpha   90.00
_cell.angle_beta   90.00
_cell.angle_gamma   90.00
#
_symmetry.space_group_name_H-M   'P 1'
#
loop_
_entity.id
_entity.type
_entity.pdbx_description
1 polymer ?
#
loop_
_entity_poly.entity_id
_entity_poly.type
_entity_poly.pdbx_seq_one_letter_code
_entity_poly.pdbx_strand_id
1 'polypeptide(L)'
;MVLLGSSSIVMTGPASNKLLFTSDDKTVMASQLESARKIAGKYTIFELNVLKLKQMRLVYMGFLKPDRVRACIEDMDRIVKLQLAKEFFDKGNECSGKQFSAGVPPMKHMTFDVAFLLIFVLPEGLPDGKVKEE
;
A
#
# COMPACT_ATOMS: atom_id res chain seq x y z
N MET A 1 -29.89 -8.71 -5.20
CA MET A 1 -29.66 -7.31 -5.62
C MET A 1 -28.70 -7.33 -6.80
N VAL A 2 -28.81 -6.44 -7.78
CA VAL A 2 -27.82 -6.36 -8.88
C VAL A 2 -26.93 -5.16 -8.64
N LEU A 3 -25.62 -5.36 -8.56
CA LEU A 3 -24.63 -4.31 -8.36
C LEU A 3 -23.59 -4.42 -9.49
N LEU A 4 -23.31 -3.32 -10.18
CA LEU A 4 -22.36 -3.27 -11.30
C LEU A 4 -22.59 -4.39 -12.34
N GLY A 5 -23.87 -4.68 -12.65
CA GLY A 5 -24.25 -5.70 -13.62
C GLY A 5 -24.14 -7.15 -13.13
N SER A 6 -23.73 -7.40 -11.88
CA SER A 6 -23.61 -8.74 -11.30
C SER A 6 -24.65 -8.99 -10.21
N SER A 7 -25.22 -10.21 -10.18
CA SER A 7 -26.08 -10.64 -9.07
C SER A 7 -25.25 -10.70 -7.80
N SER A 8 -25.59 -9.82 -6.85
CA SER A 8 -24.82 -9.56 -5.65
C SER A 8 -25.68 -9.83 -4.41
N ILE A 9 -25.08 -10.50 -3.44
CA ILE A 9 -25.66 -10.78 -2.12
C ILE A 9 -24.81 -10.03 -1.10
N VAL A 10 -25.45 -9.14 -0.33
CA VAL A 10 -24.80 -8.45 0.78
C VAL A 10 -25.09 -9.22 2.06
N MET A 11 -24.04 -9.73 2.69
CA MET A 11 -24.13 -10.45 3.96
C MET A 11 -23.47 -9.60 5.04
N THR A 12 -24.14 -9.43 6.18
CA THR A 12 -23.64 -8.60 7.29
C THR A 12 -23.54 -9.42 8.58
N GLY A 13 -22.74 -8.93 9.53
CA GLY A 13 -22.58 -9.53 10.85
C GLY A 13 -21.47 -10.60 10.97
N PRO A 14 -21.09 -10.96 12.21
CA PRO A 14 -19.94 -11.84 12.47
C PRO A 14 -20.08 -13.24 11.86
N ALA A 15 -21.29 -13.81 11.86
CA ALA A 15 -21.55 -15.13 11.28
C ALA A 15 -21.29 -15.14 9.76
N SER A 16 -21.71 -14.08 9.07
CA SER A 16 -21.45 -13.88 7.65
C SER A 16 -19.96 -13.71 7.35
N ASN A 17 -19.24 -12.93 8.18
CA ASN A 17 -17.79 -12.79 8.04
C ASN A 17 -17.09 -14.15 8.18
N LYS A 18 -17.47 -14.96 9.19
CA LYS A 18 -16.92 -16.30 9.36
C LYS A 18 -17.21 -17.17 8.15
N LEU A 19 -18.42 -17.13 7.60
CA LEU A 19 -18.74 -17.86 6.37
C LEU A 19 -17.81 -17.41 5.23
N LEU A 20 -17.70 -16.11 4.95
CA LEU A 20 -16.92 -15.61 3.80
C LEU A 20 -15.40 -15.83 3.95
N PHE A 21 -14.84 -15.67 5.15
CA PHE A 21 -13.39 -15.74 5.37
C PHE A 21 -12.87 -17.13 5.75
N THR A 22 -13.74 -18.08 6.10
CA THR A 22 -13.35 -19.46 6.49
C THR A 22 -13.86 -20.53 5.52
N SER A 23 -14.66 -20.16 4.52
CA SER A 23 -15.09 -21.10 3.48
C SER A 23 -13.90 -21.62 2.67
N ASP A 24 -14.02 -22.86 2.21
CA ASP A 24 -13.04 -23.42 1.28
C ASP A 24 -13.14 -22.74 -0.09
N ASP A 25 -12.04 -22.82 -0.82
CA ASP A 25 -11.85 -22.28 -2.16
C ASP A 25 -12.89 -22.82 -3.16
N LYS A 26 -13.53 -23.95 -2.87
CA LYS A 26 -14.57 -24.52 -3.75
C LYS A 26 -15.94 -23.85 -3.57
N THR A 27 -16.19 -23.25 -2.41
CA THR A 27 -17.51 -22.72 -2.04
C THR A 27 -17.60 -21.22 -2.25
N VAL A 28 -16.54 -20.49 -1.88
CA VAL A 28 -16.45 -19.04 -2.07
C VAL A 28 -15.10 -18.74 -2.67
N MET A 29 -15.11 -18.37 -3.95
CA MET A 29 -13.90 -17.91 -4.61
C MET A 29 -13.70 -16.42 -4.38
N ALA A 30 -12.56 -16.08 -3.80
CA ALA A 30 -12.04 -14.71 -3.82
C ALA A 30 -11.57 -14.37 -5.24
N SER A 31 -12.52 -14.18 -6.17
CA SER A 31 -12.21 -13.65 -7.49
C SER A 31 -11.91 -12.16 -7.34
N GLN A 32 -10.72 -11.74 -7.76
CA GLN A 32 -10.37 -10.33 -7.75
C GLN A 32 -11.07 -9.60 -8.89
N LEU A 33 -11.42 -8.34 -8.62
CA LEU A 33 -12.18 -7.50 -9.53
C LEU A 33 -11.36 -7.23 -10.80
N GLU A 34 -11.97 -7.43 -11.98
CA GLU A 34 -11.32 -7.23 -13.27
C GLU A 34 -10.76 -5.81 -13.45
N SER A 35 -11.35 -4.81 -12.78
CA SER A 35 -10.84 -3.45 -12.77
C SER A 35 -9.45 -3.31 -12.12
N ALA A 36 -9.16 -4.07 -11.05
CA ALA A 36 -7.85 -4.04 -10.41
C ALA A 36 -6.76 -4.59 -11.34
N ARG A 37 -7.09 -5.65 -12.10
CA ARG A 37 -6.22 -6.21 -13.14
C ARG A 37 -5.94 -5.18 -14.25
N LYS A 38 -6.95 -4.40 -14.68
CA LYS A 38 -6.78 -3.36 -15.70
C LYS A 38 -5.81 -2.25 -15.28
N ILE A 39 -5.77 -1.91 -13.99
CA ILE A 39 -4.86 -0.89 -13.45
C ILE A 39 -3.44 -1.44 -13.29
N ALA A 40 -3.30 -2.65 -12.73
CA ALA A 40 -2.00 -3.23 -12.41
C ALA A 40 -1.26 -3.82 -13.62
N GLY A 41 -1.97 -4.14 -14.71
CA GLY A 41 -1.39 -4.74 -15.91
C GLY A 41 -1.34 -6.27 -15.88
N LYS A 42 -0.57 -6.84 -16.81
CA LYS A 42 -0.40 -8.30 -16.99
C LYS A 42 0.62 -8.88 -16.00
N TYR A 43 0.52 -10.17 -15.71
CA TYR A 43 1.41 -10.92 -14.81
C TYR A 43 1.40 -10.41 -13.36
N THR A 44 0.23 -10.00 -12.90
CA THR A 44 0.01 -9.47 -11.56
C THR A 44 -0.52 -10.55 -10.62
N ILE A 45 -0.49 -10.28 -9.31
CA ILE A 45 -1.10 -11.15 -8.30
C ILE A 45 -2.60 -11.39 -8.55
N PHE A 46 -3.24 -10.50 -9.32
CA PHE A 46 -4.64 -10.57 -9.74
C PHE A 46 -4.94 -11.65 -10.79
N GLU A 47 -3.91 -12.22 -11.41
CA GLU A 47 -4.04 -13.28 -12.42
C GLU A 47 -3.66 -14.67 -11.88
N LEU A 48 -3.24 -14.75 -10.61
CA LEU A 48 -2.76 -15.99 -10.01
C LEU A 48 -3.94 -16.91 -9.67
N ASN A 49 -3.74 -18.21 -9.90
CA ASN A 49 -4.64 -19.21 -9.35
C ASN A 49 -4.51 -19.27 -7.81
N VAL A 50 -5.50 -19.86 -7.15
CA VAL A 50 -5.60 -19.83 -5.69
C VAL A 50 -4.40 -20.48 -5.00
N LEU A 51 -3.84 -21.55 -5.58
CA LEU A 51 -2.63 -22.21 -5.07
C LEU A 51 -1.40 -21.29 -5.12
N LYS A 52 -1.18 -20.63 -6.26
CA LYS A 52 -0.07 -19.67 -6.42
C LYS A 52 -0.26 -18.45 -5.51
N LEU A 53 -1.49 -17.99 -5.32
CA LEU A 53 -1.79 -16.91 -4.39
C LEU A 53 -1.48 -17.31 -2.94
N LYS A 54 -1.81 -18.54 -2.53
CA LYS A 54 -1.43 -19.10 -1.21
C LYS A 54 0.09 -19.15 -1.04
N GLN A 55 0.82 -19.59 -2.06
CA GLN A 55 2.29 -19.59 -2.05
C GLN A 55 2.87 -18.17 -1.95
N MET A 56 2.36 -17.23 -2.74
CA MET A 56 2.78 -15.82 -2.66
C MET A 56 2.53 -15.24 -1.26
N ARG A 57 1.40 -15.55 -0.63
CA ARG A 57 1.12 -15.13 0.75
C ARG A 57 2.19 -15.61 1.72
N LEU A 58 2.62 -16.87 1.61
CA LEU A 58 3.69 -17.41 2.46
C LEU A 58 5.01 -16.66 2.26
N VAL A 59 5.34 -16.30 1.01
CA VAL A 59 6.52 -15.49 0.70
C VAL A 59 6.41 -14.09 1.33
N TYR A 60 5.26 -13.42 1.18
CA TYR A 60 5.01 -12.12 1.82
C TYR A 60 5.12 -12.17 3.35
N MET A 61 4.65 -13.25 3.99
CA MET A 61 4.82 -13.43 5.44
C MET A 61 6.29 -13.53 5.86
N GLY A 62 7.18 -13.97 4.96
CA GLY A 62 8.63 -13.93 5.17
C GLY A 62 9.19 -12.51 5.29
N PHE A 63 8.67 -11.59 4.48
CA PHE A 63 9.03 -10.16 4.53
C PHE A 63 8.39 -9.44 5.72
N LEU A 64 7.18 -9.83 6.10
CA LEU A 64 6.42 -9.24 7.22
C LEU A 64 6.72 -9.89 8.58
N LYS A 65 7.86 -10.58 8.72
CA LYS A 65 8.28 -11.10 10.02
C LYS A 65 8.50 -9.96 11.01
N PRO A 66 8.17 -10.14 12.31
CA PRO A 66 8.33 -9.09 13.32
C PRO A 66 9.72 -8.44 13.34
N ASP A 67 10.77 -9.24 13.18
CA ASP A 67 12.15 -8.74 13.17
C ASP A 67 12.45 -7.84 11.95
N ARG A 68 11.90 -8.21 10.78
CA ARG A 68 12.06 -7.42 9.55
C ARG A 68 11.25 -6.13 9.61
N VAL A 69 10.03 -6.20 10.12
CA VAL A 69 9.18 -5.02 10.33
C VAL A 69 9.84 -4.07 11.32
N ARG A 70 10.43 -4.58 12.41
CA ARG A 70 11.14 -3.77 13.40
C ARG A 70 12.32 -3.01 12.80
N ALA A 71 13.11 -3.67 11.94
CA ALA A 71 14.21 -3.01 11.23
C ALA A 71 13.72 -1.83 10.37
N CYS A 72 12.53 -1.91 9.78
CA CYS A 72 11.96 -0.81 9.01
C CYS A 72 11.44 0.35 9.86
N ILE A 73 11.19 0.18 11.17
CA ILE A 73 10.63 1.25 12.02
C ILE A 73 11.62 2.41 12.16
N GLU A 74 12.91 2.12 12.31
CA GLU A 74 13.95 3.14 12.43
C GLU A 74 14.06 3.97 11.15
N ASP A 75 14.04 3.30 9.99
CA ASP A 75 14.04 3.96 8.68
C ASP A 75 12.75 4.76 8.44
N MET A 76 11.59 4.21 8.80
CA MET A 76 10.31 4.93 8.75
C MET A 76 10.38 6.23 9.56
N ASP A 77 10.79 6.15 10.83
CA ASP A 77 10.88 7.31 11.72
C ASP A 77 11.82 8.38 11.17
N ARG A 78 12.97 7.97 10.62
CA ARG A 78 13.94 8.86 10.00
C ARG A 78 13.38 9.57 8.76
N ILE A 79 12.75 8.83 7.84
CA ILE A 79 12.14 9.39 6.62
C ILE A 79 11.02 10.37 6.98
N VAL A 80 10.15 9.99 7.92
CA VAL A 80 9.05 10.82 8.41
C VAL A 80 9.55 12.13 9.00
N LYS A 81 10.58 12.09 9.86
CA LYS A 81 11.19 13.29 10.45
C LYS A 81 11.80 14.19 9.38
N LEU A 82 12.49 13.63 8.38
CA LEU A 82 13.06 14.39 7.29
C LEU A 82 12.00 15.09 6.44
N GLN A 83 10.91 14.39 6.11
CA GLN A 83 9.80 14.94 5.34
C GLN A 83 9.07 16.05 6.08
N LEU A 84 8.77 15.84 7.37
CA LEU A 84 8.19 16.89 8.22
C LEU A 84 9.12 18.11 8.29
N ALA A 85 10.41 17.90 8.56
CA ALA A 85 11.39 18.98 8.60
C ALA A 85 11.40 19.75 7.27
N LYS A 86 11.46 19.07 6.12
CA LYS A 86 11.40 19.70 4.81
C LYS A 86 10.13 20.54 4.63
N GLU A 87 8.96 20.02 4.98
CA GLU A 87 7.70 20.76 4.89
C GLU A 87 7.65 22.00 5.80
N PHE A 88 8.32 21.97 6.96
CA PHE A 88 8.41 23.10 7.88
C PHE A 88 9.49 24.12 7.48
N PHE A 89 10.64 23.68 6.96
CA PHE A 89 11.76 24.56 6.55
C PHE A 89 11.56 25.20 5.16
N ASP A 90 10.98 24.49 4.20
CA ASP A 90 10.68 25.01 2.85
C ASP A 90 9.59 26.11 2.90
N LYS A 91 8.82 26.16 3.99
CA LYS A 91 7.88 27.25 4.33
C LYS A 91 8.51 28.38 5.15
N GLY A 92 9.83 28.53 5.06
CA GLY A 92 10.63 29.55 5.75
C GLY A 92 10.40 31.02 5.35
N ASN A 93 9.26 31.39 4.75
CA ASN A 93 8.87 32.80 4.62
C ASN A 93 7.35 33.08 4.68
N GLU A 94 6.52 32.11 5.03
CA GLU A 94 5.11 32.36 5.40
C GLU A 94 4.74 31.46 6.58
N CYS A 95 5.34 31.75 7.74
CA CYS A 95 4.80 31.32 9.03
C CYS A 95 3.49 32.07 9.35
N SER A 96 2.49 31.95 8.48
CA SER A 96 1.10 32.05 8.91
C SER A 96 0.69 30.63 9.28
N GLY A 97 0.14 30.47 10.48
CA GLY A 97 -0.35 29.21 11.04
C GLY A 97 -1.46 28.57 10.22
N LYS A 98 -1.16 28.16 8.99
CA LYS A 98 -1.88 27.12 8.28
C LYS A 98 -1.60 25.87 9.09
N GLN A 99 -2.55 25.59 9.98
CA GLN A 99 -2.79 24.28 10.55
C GLN A 99 -2.57 23.22 9.47
N PHE A 100 -2.31 21.99 9.86
CA PHE A 100 -2.32 20.83 8.96
C PHE A 100 -3.75 20.65 8.37
N SER A 101 -4.20 21.61 7.56
CA SER A 101 -5.59 21.90 7.21
C SER A 101 -5.86 21.26 5.87
N ALA A 102 -5.99 19.94 5.97
CA ALA A 102 -6.50 18.96 5.03
C ALA A 102 -5.64 17.72 5.28
N GLY A 103 -5.97 16.92 6.30
CA GLY A 103 -5.11 15.81 6.72
C GLY A 103 -4.90 14.71 5.67
N VAL A 104 -5.69 14.68 4.59
CA VAL A 104 -5.68 13.59 3.61
C VAL A 104 -4.58 13.74 2.53
N PRO A 105 -4.42 14.88 1.83
CA PRO A 105 -3.38 15.02 0.80
C PRO A 105 -1.93 14.84 1.29
N PRO A 106 -1.45 15.53 2.35
CA PRO A 106 -0.06 15.37 2.82
C PRO A 106 0.20 13.96 3.35
N MET A 107 -0.77 13.34 4.03
CA MET A 107 -0.63 11.97 4.55
C MET A 107 -0.51 10.93 3.43
N LYS A 108 -1.19 11.12 2.28
CA LYS A 108 -1.05 10.24 1.11
C LYS A 108 0.34 10.31 0.51
N HIS A 109 0.89 11.51 0.33
CA HIS A 109 2.24 11.70 -0.19
C HIS A 109 3.28 11.07 0.73
N MET A 110 3.18 11.36 2.02
CA MET A 110 4.06 10.81 3.04
C MET A 110 4.01 9.28 3.09
N THR A 111 2.81 8.68 3.06
CA THR A 111 2.65 7.21 3.05
C THR A 111 3.26 6.59 1.79
N PHE A 112 3.06 7.23 0.63
CA PHE A 112 3.60 6.74 -0.64
C PHE A 112 5.13 6.76 -0.62
N ASP A 113 5.73 7.88 -0.24
CA ASP A 113 7.18 8.05 -0.20
C ASP A 113 7.83 7.08 0.79
N VAL A 114 7.28 6.95 2.00
CA VAL A 114 7.77 6.00 3.01
C VAL A 114 7.68 4.57 2.48
N ALA A 115 6.53 4.16 1.93
CA ALA A 115 6.37 2.81 1.38
C ALA A 115 7.33 2.56 0.21
N PHE A 116 7.50 3.54 -0.68
CA PHE A 116 8.34 3.43 -1.85
C PHE A 116 9.82 3.30 -1.48
N LEU A 117 10.32 4.16 -0.58
CA LEU A 117 11.70 4.12 -0.12
C LEU A 117 12.02 2.81 0.62
N LEU A 118 11.09 2.30 1.43
CA LEU A 118 11.30 1.07 2.20
C LEU A 118 11.22 -0.20 1.36
N ILE A 119 10.24 -0.28 0.44
CA ILE A 119 10.05 -1.49 -0.37
C ILE A 119 11.15 -1.62 -1.43
N PHE A 120 11.58 -0.49 -2.01
CA PHE A 120 12.58 -0.50 -3.09
C PHE A 120 14.01 -0.21 -2.61
N VAL A 121 14.21 0.05 -1.31
CA VAL A 121 15.51 0.35 -0.68
C VAL A 121 16.31 1.34 -1.53
N LEU A 122 15.69 2.48 -1.83
CA LEU A 122 16.33 3.51 -2.64
C LEU A 122 17.30 4.33 -1.78
N PRO A 123 18.52 4.60 -2.27
CA PRO A 123 19.42 5.51 -1.59
C PRO A 123 18.75 6.88 -1.52
N GLU A 124 18.78 7.50 -0.35
CA GLU A 124 18.19 8.81 -0.16
C GLU A 124 18.90 9.84 -1.03
N GLY A 125 18.16 10.37 -2.01
CA GLY A 125 18.64 11.39 -2.92
C GLY A 125 18.68 10.93 -4.37
N LEU A 126 17.51 10.95 -5.03
CA LEU A 126 17.46 11.52 -6.37
C LEU A 126 16.07 12.09 -6.69
N PRO A 127 15.85 13.37 -6.37
CA PRO A 127 15.08 14.25 -7.22
C PRO A 127 16.02 15.34 -7.73
N ASP A 128 16.79 15.04 -8.78
CA ASP A 128 16.78 15.83 -10.01
C ASP A 128 17.63 15.17 -11.09
N GLY A 129 17.20 15.30 -12.34
CA GLY A 129 17.93 14.81 -13.49
C GLY A 129 19.26 15.52 -13.63
N LYS A 130 20.36 14.84 -13.30
CA LYS A 130 21.66 15.05 -13.95
C LYS A 130 22.24 13.69 -14.30
N VAL A 131 21.94 13.29 -15.54
CA VAL A 131 22.82 12.41 -16.31
C VAL A 131 24.20 13.05 -16.25
N LYS A 132 25.15 12.38 -15.59
CA LYS A 132 26.57 12.64 -15.84
C LYS A 132 26.86 12.05 -17.21
N GLU A 133 26.96 12.91 -18.21
CA GLU A 133 27.68 12.59 -19.44
C GLU A 133 29.15 12.42 -19.05
N GLU A 134 29.68 11.21 -19.26
CA GLU A 134 31.10 10.98 -19.55
C GLU A 134 31.29 11.02 -21.07
#